data_AF-A0A226HHP2-F1
#
_entry.id   AF-A0A226HHP2-F1
#
_cell.length_a   1.000
_cell.length_b   1.000
_cell.length_c   1.000
_cell.angle_alpha   90.00
_cell.angle_beta   90.00
_cell.angle_gamma   90.00
#
_symmetry.space_group_name_H-M   'P 1'
#
loop_
_entity.id
_entity.type
_entity.pdbx_description
1 polymer ?
#
loop_
_entity_poly.entity_id
_entity_poly.type
_entity_poly.pdbx_seq_one_letter_code
_entity_poly.pdbx_strand_id
1 'polypeptide(L)'
;MNQPNIFNYATSELTQDAFITWLLQWANPIFKNDNEKLHNLGISFLQSLVAFQNITIGEISELEIKQQFHKVDIFVTFKMNDCTYGIIIEDKVHSNDHSNQLQRYLTKISELKTCHVLVPIYFKTGYQVDLSKIIENNYHYYTVKDLLNIITLEKVTAVDNDVLSQYHSYLEIKEKHFNNAEIESNNYLIRPIKDWKRWSCVRFFHDYKEHFNAGWGEVANNREALLAFWFGGKELTSIDKKIGIYMDIVFKDDRLRVNYRIYLKDNVKINIQMRDDIYDGFVPFFKKSGIECRKAKYSHAKETMLLAEITNVDGDFNYIEFVEKIEFYQNVLNEYVDNRNAMLL
;
A
#
# COMPACT_ATOMS: atom_id res chain seq x y z
N MET A 1 6.04 -28.61 -7.61
CA MET A 1 5.23 -29.64 -6.91
C MET A 1 3.76 -29.37 -7.20
N ASN A 2 2.97 -30.41 -7.47
CA ASN A 2 1.55 -30.34 -7.87
C ASN A 2 0.57 -30.64 -6.71
N GLN A 3 1.03 -30.62 -5.45
CA GLN A 3 0.14 -30.86 -4.32
C GLN A 3 -0.79 -29.65 -4.11
N PRO A 4 -2.11 -29.86 -3.96
CA PRO A 4 -3.02 -28.80 -3.56
C PRO A 4 -2.60 -28.18 -2.23
N ASN A 5 -2.62 -26.85 -2.15
CA ASN A 5 -2.29 -26.10 -0.95
C ASN A 5 -3.47 -25.20 -0.60
N ILE A 6 -4.02 -25.34 0.61
CA ILE A 6 -5.21 -24.60 1.03
C ILE A 6 -4.98 -23.08 1.05
N PHE A 7 -3.76 -22.64 1.36
CA PHE A 7 -3.40 -21.21 1.46
C PHE A 7 -3.27 -20.53 0.09
N ASN A 8 -3.23 -21.30 -1.01
CA ASN A 8 -3.37 -20.73 -2.36
C ASN A 8 -4.79 -20.20 -2.61
N TYR A 9 -5.78 -20.66 -1.85
CA TYR A 9 -7.18 -20.26 -1.98
C TYR A 9 -7.65 -19.43 -0.78
N ALA A 10 -7.11 -19.70 0.40
CA ALA A 10 -7.42 -19.00 1.65
C ALA A 10 -6.47 -17.80 1.83
N THR A 11 -6.62 -16.78 0.98
CA THR A 11 -5.70 -15.64 0.90
C THR A 11 -6.18 -14.40 1.68
N SER A 12 -7.20 -14.55 2.51
CA SER A 12 -7.75 -13.45 3.33
C SER A 12 -6.89 -13.19 4.57
N GLU A 13 -6.97 -11.96 5.09
CA GLU A 13 -6.42 -11.58 6.40
C GLU A 13 -6.93 -12.53 7.50
N LEU A 14 -8.23 -12.90 7.48
CA LEU A 14 -8.77 -13.89 8.42
C LEU A 14 -8.09 -15.28 8.40
N THR A 15 -7.60 -15.73 7.23
CA THR A 15 -6.90 -17.01 7.16
C THR A 15 -5.54 -16.91 7.83
N GLN A 16 -4.86 -15.78 7.59
CA GLN A 16 -3.58 -15.50 8.21
C GLN A 16 -3.73 -15.30 9.73
N ASP A 17 -4.77 -14.59 10.19
CA ASP A 17 -5.12 -14.47 11.60
C ASP A 17 -5.25 -15.85 12.27
N ALA A 18 -5.96 -16.76 11.62
CA ALA A 18 -6.16 -18.11 12.10
C ALA A 18 -4.84 -18.89 12.20
N PHE A 19 -3.96 -18.78 11.20
CA PHE A 19 -2.65 -19.43 11.24
C PHE A 19 -1.75 -18.85 12.33
N ILE A 20 -1.65 -17.53 12.45
CA ILE A 20 -0.85 -16.85 13.48
C ILE A 20 -1.34 -17.26 14.87
N THR A 21 -2.66 -17.25 15.09
CA THR A 21 -3.29 -17.70 16.33
C THR A 21 -2.97 -19.17 16.61
N TRP A 22 -3.12 -20.04 15.62
CA TRP A 22 -2.81 -21.47 15.74
C TRP A 22 -1.35 -21.71 16.14
N LEU A 23 -0.40 -21.02 15.50
CA LEU A 23 1.03 -21.18 15.80
C LEU A 23 1.38 -20.63 17.19
N LEU A 24 0.82 -19.48 17.57
CA LEU A 24 1.00 -18.92 18.92
C LEU A 24 0.37 -19.81 20.00
N GLN A 25 -0.75 -20.48 19.70
CA GLN A 25 -1.42 -21.32 20.67
C GLN A 25 -0.54 -22.48 21.14
N TRP A 26 0.33 -23.00 20.26
CA TRP A 26 1.33 -24.00 20.62
C TRP A 26 2.36 -23.51 21.64
N ALA A 27 2.59 -22.20 21.75
CA ALA A 27 3.45 -21.63 22.80
C ALA A 27 2.86 -21.79 24.21
N ASN A 28 1.58 -22.19 24.35
CA ASN A 28 0.96 -22.37 25.64
C ASN A 28 1.57 -23.60 26.37
N PRO A 29 2.02 -23.46 27.64
CA PRO A 29 2.60 -24.56 28.40
C PRO A 29 1.74 -25.82 28.47
N ILE A 30 0.41 -25.69 28.38
CA ILE A 30 -0.51 -26.84 28.45
C ILE A 30 -0.30 -27.83 27.29
N PHE A 31 0.17 -27.37 26.12
CA PHE A 31 0.37 -28.20 24.94
C PHE A 31 1.79 -28.78 24.82
N LYS A 32 2.68 -28.48 25.79
CA LYS A 32 4.09 -28.92 25.77
C LYS A 32 4.24 -30.43 25.60
N ASN A 33 3.39 -31.20 26.27
CA ASN A 33 3.43 -32.67 26.22
C ASN A 33 2.65 -33.28 25.04
N ASP A 34 1.81 -32.49 24.36
CA ASP A 34 1.01 -32.97 23.23
C ASP A 34 1.85 -32.99 21.94
N ASN A 35 2.65 -31.95 21.73
CA ASN A 35 3.63 -31.90 20.64
C ASN A 35 4.78 -30.95 20.99
N GLU A 36 5.86 -31.51 21.54
CA GLU A 36 7.03 -30.74 21.98
C GLU A 36 7.65 -29.91 20.83
N LYS A 37 7.67 -30.44 19.61
CA LYS A 37 8.25 -29.74 18.45
C LYS A 37 7.43 -28.52 18.06
N LEU A 38 6.11 -28.65 17.99
CA LEU A 38 5.22 -27.52 17.74
C LEU A 38 5.23 -26.52 18.90
N HIS A 39 5.30 -27.01 20.14
CA HIS A 39 5.44 -26.14 21.31
C HIS A 39 6.70 -25.27 21.22
N ASN A 40 7.85 -25.88 20.95
CA ASN A 40 9.12 -25.17 20.79
C ASN A 40 9.09 -24.19 19.60
N LEU A 41 8.39 -24.54 18.52
CA LEU A 41 8.19 -23.65 17.37
C LEU A 41 7.29 -22.46 17.74
N GLY A 42 6.20 -22.68 18.48
CA GLY A 42 5.32 -21.64 18.99
C GLY A 42 6.06 -20.68 19.93
N ILE A 43 6.88 -21.20 20.85
CA ILE A 43 7.76 -20.38 21.71
C ILE A 43 8.75 -19.57 20.86
N SER A 44 9.36 -20.18 19.85
CA SER A 44 10.28 -19.48 18.93
C SER A 44 9.57 -18.34 18.18
N PHE A 45 8.33 -18.57 17.76
CA PHE A 45 7.53 -17.55 17.09
C PHE A 45 7.16 -16.41 18.05
N LEU A 46 6.65 -16.72 19.24
CA LEU A 46 6.37 -15.72 20.28
C LEU A 46 7.62 -14.89 20.62
N GLN A 47 8.78 -15.53 20.77
CA GLN A 47 10.06 -14.88 21.01
C GLN A 47 10.41 -13.89 19.88
N SER A 48 10.19 -14.27 18.62
CA SER A 48 10.51 -13.42 17.48
C SER A 48 9.70 -12.12 17.45
N LEU A 49 8.46 -12.15 17.95
CA LEU A 49 7.58 -10.97 18.02
C LEU A 49 8.08 -9.94 19.03
N VAL A 50 8.77 -10.34 20.10
CA VAL A 50 9.19 -9.44 21.18
C VAL A 50 10.69 -9.13 21.19
N ALA A 51 11.47 -9.86 20.38
CA ALA A 51 12.93 -9.76 20.37
C ALA A 51 13.44 -8.35 20.06
N PHE A 52 12.75 -7.58 19.21
CA PHE A 52 13.15 -6.21 18.87
C PHE A 52 13.11 -5.23 20.07
N GLN A 53 12.40 -5.57 21.14
CA GLN A 53 12.40 -4.82 22.41
C GLN A 53 13.39 -5.39 23.42
N ASN A 54 14.28 -6.30 23.01
CA ASN A 54 15.22 -7.02 23.88
C ASN A 54 14.53 -7.86 24.98
N ILE A 55 13.31 -8.31 24.73
CA ILE A 55 12.57 -9.19 25.63
C ILE A 55 12.96 -10.64 25.31
N THR A 56 13.38 -11.39 26.33
CA THR A 56 13.65 -12.83 26.22
C THR A 56 12.53 -13.60 26.92
N ILE A 57 11.90 -14.53 26.20
CA ILE A 57 10.85 -15.40 26.71
C ILE A 57 11.47 -16.43 27.65
N GLY A 58 11.09 -16.35 28.93
CA GLY A 58 11.41 -17.33 29.95
C GLY A 58 10.28 -18.35 30.13
N GLU A 59 10.15 -18.89 31.34
CA GLU A 59 9.01 -19.75 31.68
C GLU A 59 7.71 -18.93 31.71
N ILE A 60 6.78 -19.32 30.85
CA ILE A 60 5.46 -18.72 30.77
C ILE A 60 4.54 -19.44 31.75
N SER A 61 3.91 -18.71 32.66
CA SER A 61 2.92 -19.27 33.59
C SER A 61 1.51 -19.25 33.03
N GLU A 62 1.20 -18.25 32.19
CA GLU A 62 -0.11 -18.07 31.55
C GLU A 62 0.09 -17.50 30.14
N LEU A 63 -0.68 -18.00 29.16
CA LEU A 63 -0.77 -17.47 27.79
C LEU A 63 -2.23 -17.49 27.34
N GLU A 64 -2.75 -16.33 26.93
CA GLU A 64 -4.07 -16.17 26.37
C GLU A 64 -3.98 -15.45 25.02
N ILE A 65 -4.74 -15.92 24.03
CA ILE A 65 -4.78 -15.33 22.69
C ILE A 65 -6.24 -15.05 22.35
N LYS A 66 -6.54 -13.81 21.95
CA LYS A 66 -7.88 -13.37 21.56
C LYS A 66 -7.83 -12.78 20.16
N GLN A 67 -8.74 -13.24 19.30
CA GLN A 67 -8.95 -12.60 18.01
C GLN A 67 -9.96 -11.46 18.15
N GLN A 68 -9.81 -10.42 17.32
CA GLN A 68 -10.76 -9.31 17.20
C GLN A 68 -11.02 -8.57 18.54
N PHE A 69 -10.07 -8.63 19.48
CA PHE A 69 -10.20 -8.03 20.80
C PHE A 69 -10.09 -6.50 20.72
N HIS A 70 -11.17 -5.79 21.07
CA HIS A 70 -11.29 -4.35 20.82
C HIS A 70 -10.98 -3.93 19.37
N LYS A 71 -11.30 -4.79 18.40
CA LYS A 71 -11.04 -4.62 16.95
C LYS A 71 -9.57 -4.72 16.53
N VAL A 72 -8.68 -5.13 17.41
CA VAL A 72 -7.34 -5.61 17.04
C VAL A 72 -7.46 -7.01 16.49
N ASP A 73 -6.77 -7.32 15.39
CA ASP A 73 -6.87 -8.64 14.74
C ASP A 73 -6.50 -9.78 15.67
N ILE A 74 -5.32 -9.71 16.31
CA ILE A 74 -4.90 -10.65 17.36
C ILE A 74 -4.31 -9.89 18.55
N PHE A 75 -4.80 -10.22 19.75
CA PHE A 75 -4.23 -9.77 21.02
C PHE A 75 -3.73 -10.97 21.81
N VAL A 76 -2.45 -10.94 22.17
CA VAL A 76 -1.78 -11.99 22.96
C VAL A 76 -1.45 -11.41 24.33
N THR A 77 -1.75 -12.13 25.40
CA THR A 77 -1.26 -11.81 26.74
C THR A 77 -0.52 -13.00 27.31
N PHE A 78 0.61 -12.74 27.96
CA PHE A 78 1.35 -13.78 28.67
C PHE A 78 2.00 -13.26 29.94
N LYS A 79 2.25 -14.16 30.88
CA LYS A 79 2.92 -13.84 32.15
C LYS A 79 4.23 -14.59 32.28
N MET A 80 5.27 -13.86 32.64
CA MET A 80 6.56 -14.43 33.07
C MET A 80 7.20 -13.45 34.06
N ASN A 81 7.96 -13.96 35.03
CA ASN A 81 8.68 -13.13 36.03
C ASN A 81 7.79 -12.07 36.70
N ASP A 82 6.59 -12.45 37.13
CA ASP A 82 5.56 -11.58 37.74
C ASP A 82 5.13 -10.38 36.87
N CYS A 83 5.48 -10.37 35.58
CA CYS A 83 5.14 -9.33 34.63
C CYS A 83 4.16 -9.87 33.59
N THR A 84 3.03 -9.19 33.44
CA THR A 84 2.10 -9.38 32.31
C THR A 84 2.57 -8.59 31.09
N TYR A 85 2.75 -9.28 29.97
CA TYR A 85 3.06 -8.74 28.66
C TYR A 85 1.83 -8.80 27.76
N GLY A 86 1.66 -7.82 26.89
CA GLY A 86 0.65 -7.80 25.84
C GLY A 86 1.31 -7.62 24.47
N ILE A 87 0.82 -8.33 23.46
CA ILE A 87 1.19 -8.12 22.06
C ILE A 87 -0.07 -7.80 21.28
N ILE A 88 -0.06 -6.66 20.58
CA ILE A 88 -1.07 -6.29 19.60
C ILE A 88 -0.50 -6.69 18.24
N ILE A 89 -1.22 -7.50 17.48
CA ILE A 89 -0.86 -7.85 16.11
C ILE A 89 -1.98 -7.34 15.21
N GLU A 90 -1.67 -6.35 14.39
CA GLU A 90 -2.52 -5.94 13.27
C GLU A 90 -2.02 -6.69 12.03
N ASP A 91 -2.89 -7.45 11.39
CA ASP A 91 -2.57 -8.25 10.21
C ASP A 91 -3.01 -7.55 8.92
N LYS A 92 -2.12 -7.51 7.92
CA LYS A 92 -2.47 -7.10 6.55
C LYS A 92 -1.87 -8.04 5.52
N VAL A 93 -2.70 -8.45 4.55
CA VAL A 93 -2.23 -9.20 3.38
C VAL A 93 -1.88 -8.24 2.23
N HIS A 94 -2.74 -7.27 1.94
CA HIS A 94 -2.56 -6.35 0.80
C HIS A 94 -2.84 -4.89 1.13
N SER A 95 -3.78 -4.63 2.04
CA SER A 95 -4.25 -3.28 2.32
C SER A 95 -3.23 -2.46 3.14
N ASN A 96 -3.28 -1.14 2.98
CA ASN A 96 -2.57 -0.20 3.84
C ASN A 96 -3.56 0.40 4.83
N ASP A 97 -3.15 0.60 6.08
CA ASP A 97 -4.01 1.26 7.06
C ASP A 97 -4.05 2.78 6.90
N HIS A 98 -5.18 3.34 7.33
CA HIS A 98 -5.25 4.74 7.71
C HIS A 98 -4.56 4.90 9.08
N SER A 99 -3.62 5.84 9.19
CA SER A 99 -2.78 6.06 10.39
C SER A 99 -3.58 6.13 11.69
N ASN A 100 -4.79 6.70 11.65
CA ASN A 100 -5.68 6.82 12.80
C ASN A 100 -6.13 5.47 13.38
N GLN A 101 -6.09 4.37 12.62
CA GLN A 101 -6.47 3.03 13.10
C GLN A 101 -5.45 2.47 14.08
N LEU A 102 -4.17 2.44 13.67
CA LEU A 102 -3.07 1.89 14.47
C LEU A 102 -2.93 2.61 15.81
N GLN A 103 -2.97 3.95 15.78
CA GLN A 103 -2.93 4.77 17.00
C GLN A 103 -4.10 4.46 17.92
N ARG A 104 -5.33 4.42 17.38
CA ARG A 104 -6.55 4.18 18.16
C ARG A 104 -6.51 2.84 18.87
N TYR A 105 -6.04 1.79 18.22
CA TYR A 105 -5.94 0.46 18.82
C TYR A 105 -4.90 0.41 19.94
N LEU A 106 -3.71 0.97 19.70
CA LEU A 106 -2.66 1.03 20.71
C LEU A 106 -3.13 1.82 21.94
N THR A 107 -3.75 2.98 21.75
CA THR A 107 -4.33 3.79 22.83
C THR A 107 -5.41 3.00 23.58
N LYS A 108 -6.33 2.37 22.86
CA LYS A 108 -7.46 1.66 23.48
C LYS A 108 -7.02 0.53 24.39
N ILE A 109 -6.03 -0.26 23.97
CA ILE A 109 -5.48 -1.35 24.78
C ILE A 109 -4.64 -0.83 25.94
N SER A 110 -3.82 0.20 25.72
CA SER A 110 -3.00 0.81 26.78
C SER A 110 -3.85 1.37 27.92
N GLU A 111 -5.01 1.95 27.63
CA GLU A 111 -5.95 2.49 28.62
C GLU A 111 -6.55 1.43 29.55
N LEU A 112 -6.57 0.14 29.15
CA LEU A 112 -7.04 -0.94 30.01
C LEU A 112 -6.10 -1.19 31.19
N LYS A 113 -4.82 -0.79 31.07
CA LYS A 113 -3.78 -0.97 32.09
C LYS A 113 -3.66 -2.42 32.59
N THR A 114 -3.90 -3.39 31.72
CA THR A 114 -3.87 -4.83 32.03
C THR A 114 -2.47 -5.45 31.86
N CYS A 115 -1.59 -4.78 31.12
CA CYS A 115 -0.25 -5.25 30.78
C CYS A 115 0.79 -4.23 31.29
N HIS A 116 1.91 -4.73 31.79
CA HIS A 116 3.07 -3.91 32.19
C HIS A 116 3.86 -3.45 30.95
N VAL A 117 3.94 -4.33 29.96
CA VAL A 117 4.62 -4.09 28.68
C VAL A 117 3.65 -4.39 27.55
N LEU A 118 3.60 -3.51 26.55
CA LEU A 118 2.75 -3.65 25.38
C LEU A 118 3.60 -3.55 24.11
N VAL A 119 3.49 -4.57 23.26
CA VAL A 119 4.31 -4.73 22.05
C VAL A 119 3.38 -4.63 20.82
N PRO A 120 3.41 -3.52 20.07
CA PRO A 120 2.65 -3.39 18.83
C PRO A 120 3.41 -3.97 17.63
N ILE A 121 2.78 -4.92 16.93
CA ILE A 121 3.29 -5.60 15.74
C ILE A 121 2.37 -5.29 14.57
N TYR A 122 2.96 -4.84 13.47
CA TYR A 122 2.30 -4.74 12.19
C TYR A 122 2.78 -5.91 11.34
N PHE A 123 1.96 -6.94 11.24
CA PHE A 123 2.29 -8.18 10.57
C PHE A 123 1.83 -8.11 9.13
N LYS A 124 2.75 -8.16 8.16
CA LYS A 124 2.38 -8.02 6.76
C LYS A 124 2.95 -9.10 5.87
N THR A 125 2.05 -9.73 5.11
CA THR A 125 2.37 -10.72 4.07
C THR A 125 2.10 -10.19 2.66
N GLY A 126 2.35 -8.89 2.47
CA GLY A 126 2.31 -8.22 1.19
C GLY A 126 3.49 -7.27 1.01
N TYR A 127 3.91 -7.06 -0.24
CA TYR A 127 4.91 -6.05 -0.54
C TYR A 127 4.33 -4.64 -0.34
N GLN A 128 5.08 -3.76 0.33
CA GLN A 128 4.69 -2.39 0.63
C GLN A 128 5.92 -1.49 0.52
N VAL A 129 5.81 -0.44 -0.30
CA VAL A 129 6.88 0.55 -0.50
C VAL A 129 6.90 1.57 0.64
N ASP A 130 5.74 2.04 1.09
CA ASP A 130 5.64 3.11 2.09
C ASP A 130 5.45 2.54 3.50
N LEU A 131 6.49 2.56 4.35
CA LEU A 131 6.40 2.11 5.74
C LEU A 131 6.21 3.27 6.74
N SER A 132 6.05 4.52 6.29
CA SER A 132 6.11 5.69 7.17
C SER A 132 5.07 5.63 8.29
N LYS A 133 3.83 5.28 7.94
CA LYS A 133 2.72 5.19 8.91
C LYS A 133 2.96 4.15 10.01
N ILE A 134 3.65 3.06 9.69
CA ILE A 134 3.93 1.99 10.66
C ILE A 134 4.95 2.51 11.68
N ILE A 135 6.01 3.15 11.18
CA ILE A 135 7.07 3.75 11.99
C ILE A 135 6.52 4.90 12.84
N GLU A 136 5.72 5.80 12.25
CA GLU A 136 5.09 6.94 12.94
C GLU A 136 4.17 6.49 14.10
N ASN A 137 3.59 5.28 14.02
CA ASN A 137 2.72 4.72 15.05
C ASN A 137 3.46 3.80 16.03
N ASN A 138 4.79 3.70 15.96
CA ASN A 138 5.63 2.85 16.80
C ASN A 138 5.33 1.34 16.70
N TYR A 139 4.73 0.88 15.60
CA TYR A 139 4.55 -0.55 15.37
C TYR A 139 5.85 -1.15 14.81
N HIS A 140 6.17 -2.37 15.25
CA HIS A 140 7.24 -3.13 14.64
C HIS A 140 6.74 -3.82 13.36
N TYR A 141 7.39 -3.56 12.24
CA TYR A 141 7.07 -4.20 10.96
C TYR A 141 7.61 -5.62 10.94
N TYR A 142 6.71 -6.61 10.94
CA TYR A 142 7.05 -8.04 10.93
C TYR A 142 6.70 -8.64 9.56
N THR A 143 7.71 -9.18 8.88
CA THR A 143 7.63 -9.58 7.47
C THR A 143 7.49 -11.09 7.29
N VAL A 144 7.18 -11.51 6.05
CA VAL A 144 7.28 -12.92 5.64
C VAL A 144 8.68 -13.48 5.86
N LYS A 145 9.72 -12.69 5.58
CA LYS A 145 11.10 -13.10 5.80
C LYS A 145 11.40 -13.35 7.28
N ASP A 146 10.89 -12.51 8.17
CA ASP A 146 11.03 -12.71 9.62
C ASP A 146 10.36 -14.01 10.05
N LEU A 147 9.14 -14.28 9.55
CA LEU A 147 8.45 -15.53 9.82
C LEU A 147 9.22 -16.75 9.27
N LEU A 148 9.68 -16.70 8.02
CA LEU A 148 10.44 -17.78 7.38
C LEU A 148 11.74 -18.12 8.11
N ASN A 149 12.38 -17.13 8.74
CA ASN A 149 13.55 -17.37 9.61
C ASN A 149 13.20 -18.19 10.86
N ILE A 150 11.93 -18.16 11.29
CA ILE A 150 11.44 -18.95 12.43
C ILE A 150 10.96 -20.33 11.98
N ILE A 151 10.13 -20.41 10.93
CA ILE A 151 9.55 -21.65 10.40
C ILE A 151 10.42 -22.29 9.31
N THR A 152 11.71 -22.49 9.58
CA THR A 152 12.66 -23.02 8.58
C THR A 152 12.25 -24.39 8.02
N LEU A 153 12.68 -24.71 6.80
CA LEU A 153 12.41 -26.02 6.17
C LEU A 153 12.81 -27.20 7.07
N GLU A 154 13.91 -27.08 7.82
CA GLU A 154 14.34 -28.08 8.80
C GLU A 154 13.29 -28.29 9.89
N LYS A 155 12.78 -27.20 10.50
CA LYS A 155 11.75 -27.26 11.54
C LYS A 155 10.43 -27.79 10.99
N VAL A 156 10.04 -27.34 9.79
CA VAL A 156 8.81 -27.80 9.11
C VAL A 156 8.86 -29.31 8.87
N THR A 157 9.97 -29.80 8.32
CA THR A 157 10.17 -31.23 8.05
C THR A 157 10.23 -32.04 9.36
N ALA A 158 10.86 -31.50 10.40
CA ALA A 158 10.96 -32.17 11.69
C ALA A 158 9.62 -32.27 12.42
N VAL A 159 8.77 -31.25 12.30
CA VAL A 159 7.42 -31.20 12.89
C VAL A 159 6.46 -32.15 12.17
N ASP A 160 6.61 -32.31 10.85
CA ASP A 160 5.77 -33.17 10.00
C ASP A 160 4.26 -32.88 10.18
N ASN A 161 3.87 -31.64 9.88
CA ASN A 161 2.49 -31.16 9.99
C ASN A 161 2.04 -30.51 8.68
N ASP A 162 0.91 -30.97 8.14
CA ASP A 162 0.39 -30.51 6.85
C ASP A 162 0.06 -29.01 6.83
N VAL A 163 -0.53 -28.48 7.93
CA VAL A 163 -0.89 -27.06 8.02
C VAL A 163 0.37 -26.20 7.99
N LEU A 164 1.38 -26.55 8.78
CA LEU A 164 2.67 -25.86 8.80
C LEU A 164 3.38 -25.95 7.45
N SER A 165 3.43 -27.14 6.85
CA SER A 165 4.13 -27.38 5.59
C SER A 165 3.49 -26.60 4.43
N GLN A 166 2.16 -26.62 4.35
CA GLN A 166 1.44 -25.86 3.34
C GLN A 166 1.60 -24.35 3.53
N TYR A 167 1.56 -23.85 4.77
CA TYR A 167 1.75 -22.41 5.01
C TYR A 167 3.19 -21.97 4.70
N HIS A 168 4.19 -22.78 5.07
CA HIS A 168 5.59 -22.51 4.73
C HIS A 168 5.78 -22.38 3.21
N SER A 169 5.30 -23.35 2.42
CA SER A 169 5.39 -23.27 0.96
C SER A 169 4.64 -22.08 0.37
N TYR A 170 3.52 -21.68 0.96
CA TYR A 170 2.81 -20.46 0.56
C TYR A 170 3.64 -19.20 0.81
N LEU A 171 4.30 -19.11 1.96
CA LEU A 171 5.18 -17.99 2.32
C LEU A 171 6.42 -17.93 1.43
N GLU A 172 7.03 -19.05 1.06
CA GLU A 172 8.16 -19.08 0.12
C GLU A 172 7.78 -18.48 -1.24
N ILE A 173 6.57 -18.78 -1.73
CA ILE A 173 6.05 -18.20 -2.98
C ILE A 173 5.86 -16.69 -2.82
N LYS A 174 5.29 -16.25 -1.69
CA LYS A 174 5.11 -14.82 -1.38
C LYS A 174 6.43 -14.07 -1.30
N GLU A 175 7.41 -14.61 -0.59
CA GLU A 175 8.75 -14.03 -0.46
C GLU A 175 9.42 -13.89 -1.83
N LYS A 176 9.28 -14.90 -2.71
CA LYS A 176 9.76 -14.78 -4.09
C LYS A 176 9.05 -13.67 -4.86
N HIS A 177 7.73 -13.55 -4.71
CA HIS A 177 6.98 -12.45 -5.33
C HIS A 177 7.43 -11.07 -4.81
N PHE A 178 7.78 -10.94 -3.53
CA PHE A 178 8.24 -9.68 -2.96
C PHE A 178 9.63 -9.31 -3.42
N ASN A 179 10.55 -10.28 -3.47
CA ASN A 179 11.87 -10.07 -4.05
C ASN A 179 11.76 -9.61 -5.51
N ASN A 180 10.85 -10.21 -6.29
CA ASN A 180 10.58 -9.75 -7.66
C ASN A 180 9.96 -8.35 -7.69
N ALA A 181 9.02 -8.04 -6.80
CA ALA A 181 8.41 -6.71 -6.69
C ALA A 181 9.42 -5.64 -6.31
N GLU A 182 10.36 -5.92 -5.41
CA GLU A 182 11.46 -5.01 -5.04
C GLU A 182 12.42 -4.76 -6.20
N ILE A 183 12.76 -5.81 -6.96
CA ILE A 183 13.57 -5.65 -8.17
C ILE A 183 12.82 -4.81 -9.21
N GLU A 184 11.53 -5.12 -9.44
CA GLU A 184 10.68 -4.37 -10.37
C GLU A 184 10.50 -2.92 -9.93
N SER A 185 10.37 -2.67 -8.62
CA SER A 185 10.18 -1.33 -8.07
C SER A 185 11.38 -0.44 -8.38
N ASN A 186 12.60 -0.97 -8.30
CA ASN A 186 13.81 -0.24 -8.63
C ASN A 186 14.07 -0.09 -10.15
N ASN A 187 13.30 -0.74 -11.01
CA ASN A 187 13.50 -0.61 -12.47
C ASN A 187 13.24 0.81 -12.98
N TYR A 188 12.44 1.63 -12.28
CA TYR A 188 12.19 3.00 -12.76
C TYR A 188 13.48 3.83 -12.86
N LEU A 189 14.49 3.51 -12.03
CA LEU A 189 15.79 4.19 -12.02
C LEU A 189 16.69 3.82 -13.22
N ILE A 190 16.45 2.68 -13.85
CA ILE A 190 17.40 2.07 -14.81
C ILE A 190 16.78 1.67 -16.15
N ARG A 191 15.44 1.64 -16.25
CA ARG A 191 14.70 1.28 -17.46
C ARG A 191 13.92 2.47 -18.01
N PRO A 192 13.71 2.54 -19.33
CA PRO A 192 12.84 3.55 -19.91
C PRO A 192 11.37 3.33 -19.54
N ILE A 193 10.54 4.37 -19.62
CA ILE A 193 9.12 4.36 -19.21
C ILE A 193 8.33 3.20 -19.83
N LYS A 194 8.58 2.86 -21.10
CA LYS A 194 7.87 1.79 -21.82
C LYS A 194 8.02 0.42 -21.16
N ASP A 195 9.10 0.23 -20.40
CA ASP A 195 9.42 -1.00 -19.69
C ASP A 195 8.97 -0.95 -18.22
N TRP A 196 8.47 0.18 -17.74
CA TRP A 196 7.97 0.30 -16.38
C TRP A 196 6.73 -0.55 -16.20
N LYS A 197 6.72 -1.27 -15.09
CA LYS A 197 5.59 -2.09 -14.65
C LYS A 197 4.96 -1.46 -13.41
N ARG A 198 3.97 -2.16 -12.84
CA ARG A 198 3.16 -1.63 -11.74
C ARG A 198 4.04 -1.18 -10.57
N TRP A 199 5.00 -1.99 -10.13
CA TRP A 199 5.85 -1.66 -8.99
C TRP A 199 6.86 -0.56 -9.30
N SER A 200 7.36 -0.47 -10.54
CA SER A 200 8.18 0.66 -10.97
C SER A 200 7.41 1.97 -10.85
N CYS A 201 6.14 1.97 -11.26
CA CYS A 201 5.26 3.14 -11.14
C CYS A 201 4.93 3.45 -9.68
N VAL A 202 4.60 2.45 -8.86
CA VAL A 202 4.32 2.63 -7.43
C VAL A 202 5.51 3.30 -6.74
N ARG A 203 6.73 2.82 -7.02
CA ARG A 203 7.94 3.38 -6.41
C ARG A 203 8.24 4.78 -6.90
N PHE A 204 8.22 5.01 -8.21
CA PHE A 204 8.37 6.35 -8.78
C PHE A 204 7.36 7.34 -8.18
N PHE A 205 6.08 6.96 -8.09
CA PHE A 205 5.03 7.79 -7.50
C PHE A 205 5.27 8.08 -6.02
N HIS A 206 5.72 7.08 -5.26
CA HIS A 206 6.07 7.30 -3.86
C HIS A 206 7.26 8.25 -3.70
N ASP A 207 8.33 8.03 -4.46
CA ASP A 207 9.59 8.77 -4.34
C ASP A 207 9.44 10.23 -4.82
N TYR A 208 8.56 10.50 -5.80
CA TYR A 208 8.34 11.85 -6.35
C TYR A 208 7.08 12.56 -5.82
N LYS A 209 6.35 11.99 -4.85
CA LYS A 209 5.13 12.62 -4.33
C LYS A 209 5.39 14.00 -3.74
N GLU A 210 6.47 14.17 -2.98
CA GLU A 210 6.80 15.45 -2.36
C GLU A 210 7.28 16.47 -3.39
N HIS A 211 8.07 16.02 -4.38
CA HIS A 211 8.59 16.86 -5.47
C HIS A 211 7.47 17.57 -6.23
N PHE A 212 6.40 16.84 -6.55
CA PHE A 212 5.25 17.40 -7.29
C PHE A 212 4.11 17.89 -6.39
N ASN A 213 4.24 17.82 -5.05
CA ASN A 213 3.15 18.00 -4.11
C ASN A 213 1.90 17.18 -4.52
N ALA A 214 2.13 15.89 -4.76
CA ALA A 214 1.19 14.99 -5.39
C ALA A 214 0.51 14.05 -4.39
N GLY A 215 -0.70 13.62 -4.73
CA GLY A 215 -1.29 12.41 -4.17
C GLY A 215 -1.12 11.25 -5.13
N TRP A 216 -1.06 10.02 -4.60
CA TRP A 216 -1.03 8.81 -5.42
C TRP A 216 -1.74 7.66 -4.74
N GLY A 217 -2.19 6.69 -5.53
CA GLY A 217 -2.82 5.48 -5.00
C GLY A 217 -3.59 4.70 -6.05
N GLU A 218 -4.21 3.61 -5.59
CA GLU A 218 -5.11 2.80 -6.41
C GLU A 218 -6.52 3.43 -6.44
N VAL A 219 -7.06 3.57 -7.64
CA VAL A 219 -8.42 4.06 -7.85
C VAL A 219 -9.29 2.91 -8.32
N ALA A 220 -10.31 2.59 -7.52
CA ALA A 220 -11.27 1.54 -7.83
C ALA A 220 -11.97 1.83 -9.18
N ASN A 221 -12.11 0.78 -9.98
CA ASN A 221 -12.77 0.83 -11.29
C ASN A 221 -13.47 -0.52 -11.54
N ASN A 222 -14.57 -0.50 -12.28
CA ASN A 222 -15.48 -1.65 -12.49
C ASN A 222 -14.84 -2.85 -13.23
N ARG A 223 -13.56 -2.78 -13.60
CA ARG A 223 -12.81 -3.87 -14.25
C ARG A 223 -11.56 -4.21 -13.46
N GLU A 224 -10.66 -3.24 -13.33
CA GLU A 224 -9.39 -3.39 -12.62
C GLU A 224 -8.98 -2.04 -12.02
N ALA A 225 -8.51 -2.06 -10.78
CA ALA A 225 -8.01 -0.88 -10.09
C ALA A 225 -6.81 -0.30 -10.84
N LEU A 226 -6.93 0.98 -11.22
CA LEU A 226 -5.84 1.70 -11.88
C LEU A 226 -4.95 2.37 -10.83
N LEU A 227 -3.66 2.46 -11.10
CA LEU A 227 -2.73 3.23 -10.28
C LEU A 227 -2.67 4.66 -10.82
N ALA A 228 -2.85 5.66 -9.97
CA ALA A 228 -2.83 7.06 -10.36
C ALA A 228 -1.89 7.89 -9.47
N PHE A 229 -1.31 8.93 -10.08
CA PHE A 229 -0.52 9.98 -9.47
C PHE A 229 -1.08 11.31 -9.93
N TRP A 230 -1.68 12.08 -9.03
CA TRP A 230 -2.36 13.34 -9.36
C TRP A 230 -1.66 14.51 -8.66
N PHE A 231 -1.38 15.56 -9.43
CA PHE A 231 -0.55 16.67 -8.98
C PHE A 231 -0.84 17.94 -9.77
N GLY A 232 -0.25 19.03 -9.30
CA GLY A 232 -0.62 20.36 -9.72
C GLY A 232 -2.07 20.67 -9.35
N GLY A 233 -2.66 21.60 -10.07
CA GLY A 233 -3.98 22.12 -9.72
C GLY A 233 -3.96 23.63 -9.73
N LYS A 234 -4.66 24.22 -10.69
CA LYS A 234 -4.84 25.66 -10.77
C LYS A 234 -6.26 25.98 -11.16
N GLU A 235 -6.80 27.04 -10.57
CA GLU A 235 -8.19 27.44 -10.75
C GLU A 235 -8.33 28.38 -11.95
N LEU A 236 -9.19 28.00 -12.88
CA LEU A 236 -9.77 28.94 -13.83
C LEU A 236 -10.86 29.76 -13.12
N THR A 237 -10.68 31.06 -13.11
CA THR A 237 -11.69 32.02 -12.67
C THR A 237 -12.76 32.10 -13.75
N SER A 238 -13.97 31.63 -13.46
CA SER A 238 -15.16 31.87 -14.28
C SER A 238 -16.13 32.74 -13.48
N ILE A 239 -16.98 33.50 -14.17
CA ILE A 239 -17.97 34.41 -13.57
C ILE A 239 -18.91 33.66 -12.60
N ASP A 240 -19.15 32.35 -12.84
CA ASP A 240 -20.14 31.56 -12.10
C ASP A 240 -19.60 30.29 -11.43
N LYS A 241 -18.36 29.85 -11.75
CA LYS A 241 -17.83 28.54 -11.27
C LYS A 241 -16.32 28.56 -11.07
N LYS A 242 -15.86 27.87 -10.03
CA LYS A 242 -14.43 27.55 -9.82
C LYS A 242 -14.10 26.20 -10.44
N ILE A 243 -13.42 26.23 -11.57
CA ILE A 243 -12.97 25.03 -12.28
C ILE A 243 -11.49 24.86 -12.01
N GLY A 244 -11.10 23.75 -11.40
CA GLY A 244 -9.70 23.39 -11.26
C GLY A 244 -9.23 22.56 -12.45
N ILE A 245 -8.04 22.84 -12.96
CA ILE A 245 -7.33 21.98 -13.92
C ILE A 245 -6.08 21.44 -13.25
N TYR A 246 -5.83 20.15 -13.37
CA TYR A 246 -4.70 19.44 -12.79
C TYR A 246 -4.18 18.37 -13.74
N MET A 247 -3.07 17.73 -13.37
CA MET A 247 -2.51 16.61 -14.11
C MET A 247 -2.71 15.30 -13.36
N ASP A 248 -2.89 14.22 -14.11
CA ASP A 248 -2.68 12.88 -13.58
C ASP A 248 -1.77 12.04 -14.49
N ILE A 249 -1.08 11.11 -13.86
CA ILE A 249 -0.35 10.05 -14.52
C ILE A 249 -1.01 8.75 -14.09
N VAL A 250 -1.49 7.97 -15.06
CA VAL A 250 -2.24 6.72 -14.83
C VAL A 250 -1.48 5.55 -15.43
N PHE A 251 -1.23 4.52 -14.62
CA PHE A 251 -0.77 3.23 -15.11
C PHE A 251 -1.94 2.26 -15.24
N LYS A 252 -2.18 1.80 -16.48
CA LYS A 252 -3.25 0.87 -16.82
C LYS A 252 -2.91 0.09 -18.09
N ASP A 253 -3.26 -1.20 -18.14
CA ASP A 253 -3.01 -2.08 -19.29
C ASP A 253 -1.51 -2.11 -19.66
N ASP A 254 -0.64 -2.17 -18.66
CA ASP A 254 0.83 -2.10 -18.80
C ASP A 254 1.35 -0.85 -19.50
N ARG A 255 0.62 0.27 -19.40
CA ARG A 255 0.99 1.54 -20.02
C ARG A 255 0.76 2.72 -19.09
N LEU A 256 1.74 3.60 -19.07
CA LEU A 256 1.65 4.93 -18.48
C LEU A 256 0.93 5.89 -19.43
N ARG A 257 0.03 6.70 -18.89
CA ARG A 257 -0.69 7.76 -19.60
C ARG A 257 -0.63 9.04 -18.79
N VAL A 258 -0.18 10.12 -19.43
CA VAL A 258 -0.13 11.45 -18.82
C VAL A 258 -1.32 12.23 -19.33
N ASN A 259 -2.09 12.83 -18.43
CA ASN A 259 -3.30 13.53 -18.80
C ASN A 259 -3.48 14.86 -18.08
N TYR A 260 -4.27 15.71 -18.73
CA TYR A 260 -4.90 16.86 -18.12
C TYR A 260 -6.32 16.52 -17.71
N ARG A 261 -6.72 16.98 -16.53
CA ARG A 261 -8.02 16.73 -15.93
C ARG A 261 -8.63 18.00 -15.40
N ILE A 262 -9.96 18.01 -15.35
CA ILE A 262 -10.74 19.09 -14.74
C ILE A 262 -11.54 18.56 -13.55
N TYR A 263 -11.72 19.43 -12.55
CA TYR A 263 -12.64 19.23 -11.44
C TYR A 263 -13.41 20.53 -11.16
N LEU A 264 -14.57 20.40 -10.53
CA LEU A 264 -15.32 21.54 -10.01
C LEU A 264 -15.17 21.61 -8.50
N LYS A 265 -14.83 22.79 -7.97
CA LYS A 265 -15.03 23.06 -6.54
C LYS A 265 -16.56 23.10 -6.30
N ASP A 266 -17.03 22.53 -5.18
CA ASP A 266 -18.44 22.54 -4.76
C ASP A 266 -19.37 21.43 -5.32
N ASN A 267 -18.83 20.27 -5.70
CA ASN A 267 -19.61 19.03 -5.99
C ASN A 267 -20.71 19.16 -7.06
N VAL A 268 -20.49 20.01 -8.07
CA VAL A 268 -21.39 20.15 -9.22
C VAL A 268 -20.98 19.18 -10.33
N LYS A 269 -21.95 18.60 -11.03
CA LYS A 269 -21.69 17.70 -12.17
C LYS A 269 -20.99 18.44 -13.31
N ILE A 270 -19.86 17.89 -13.75
CA ILE A 270 -19.17 18.31 -14.99
C ILE A 270 -19.92 17.71 -16.18
N ASN A 271 -20.29 18.55 -17.15
CA ASN A 271 -20.94 18.10 -18.38
C ASN A 271 -19.97 18.16 -19.58
N ILE A 272 -20.36 17.49 -20.67
CA ILE A 272 -19.55 17.36 -21.88
C ILE A 272 -19.33 18.72 -22.56
N GLN A 273 -20.33 19.59 -22.58
CA GLN A 273 -20.22 20.92 -23.22
C GLN A 273 -19.13 21.77 -22.55
N MET A 274 -19.15 21.86 -21.22
CA MET A 274 -18.17 22.64 -20.47
C MET A 274 -16.74 22.10 -20.67
N ARG A 275 -16.57 20.77 -20.67
CA ARG A 275 -15.27 20.16 -20.99
C ARG A 275 -14.84 20.54 -22.40
N ASP A 276 -15.75 20.49 -23.36
CA ASP A 276 -15.47 20.75 -24.76
C ASP A 276 -15.07 22.21 -24.99
N ASP A 277 -15.77 23.15 -24.37
CA ASP A 277 -15.43 24.58 -24.41
C ASP A 277 -14.04 24.85 -23.81
N ILE A 278 -13.72 24.17 -22.70
CA ILE A 278 -12.37 24.24 -22.10
C ILE A 278 -11.35 23.62 -23.05
N TYR A 279 -11.62 22.43 -23.60
CA TYR A 279 -10.71 21.72 -24.49
C TYR A 279 -10.41 22.51 -25.76
N ASP A 280 -11.42 23.14 -26.36
CA ASP A 280 -11.28 23.89 -27.60
C ASP A 280 -10.46 25.17 -27.38
N GLY A 281 -10.59 25.81 -26.20
CA GLY A 281 -9.70 26.89 -25.77
C GLY A 281 -8.29 26.42 -25.39
N PHE A 282 -8.18 25.19 -24.90
CA PHE A 282 -6.95 24.57 -24.42
C PHE A 282 -6.05 24.16 -25.59
N VAL A 283 -6.53 23.37 -26.55
CA VAL A 283 -5.71 22.76 -27.62
C VAL A 283 -4.78 23.72 -28.36
N PRO A 284 -5.21 24.91 -28.82
CA PRO A 284 -4.34 25.81 -29.58
C PRO A 284 -3.12 26.27 -28.78
N PHE A 285 -3.30 26.51 -27.47
CA PHE A 285 -2.24 26.95 -26.57
C PHE A 285 -1.13 25.89 -26.47
N PHE A 286 -1.51 24.63 -26.23
CA PHE A 286 -0.58 23.52 -26.01
C PHE A 286 0.11 23.08 -27.29
N LYS A 287 -0.60 23.11 -28.43
CA LYS A 287 0.03 22.86 -29.75
C LYS A 287 1.13 23.87 -30.05
N LYS A 288 0.94 25.15 -29.69
CA LYS A 288 1.97 26.19 -29.85
C LYS A 288 3.21 25.89 -28.99
N SER A 289 3.01 25.30 -27.82
CA SER A 289 4.09 24.84 -26.94
C SER A 289 4.65 23.45 -27.30
N GLY A 290 4.25 22.85 -28.43
CA GLY A 290 4.78 21.54 -28.87
C GLY A 290 4.21 20.34 -28.12
N ILE A 291 3.06 20.48 -27.47
CA ILE A 291 2.38 19.38 -26.75
C ILE A 291 1.27 18.84 -27.64
N GLU A 292 1.30 17.53 -27.90
CA GLU A 292 0.27 16.83 -28.65
C GLU A 292 -0.71 16.16 -27.69
N CYS A 293 -2.00 16.39 -27.92
CA CYS A 293 -3.07 15.94 -27.04
C CYS A 293 -4.22 15.34 -27.81
N ARG A 294 -4.82 14.28 -27.27
CA ARG A 294 -6.06 13.68 -27.75
C ARG A 294 -7.23 14.00 -26.82
N LYS A 295 -8.35 14.46 -27.38
CA LYS A 295 -9.61 14.70 -26.65
C LYS A 295 -10.14 13.41 -26.02
N ALA A 296 -10.63 13.50 -24.79
CA ALA A 296 -11.32 12.40 -24.15
C ALA A 296 -12.64 12.06 -24.86
N LYS A 297 -12.84 10.79 -25.26
CA LYS A 297 -14.03 10.41 -26.04
C LYS A 297 -15.31 10.36 -25.20
N TYR A 298 -15.29 9.89 -23.95
CA TYR A 298 -16.49 9.79 -23.09
C TYR A 298 -16.15 9.71 -21.59
N SER A 299 -16.83 10.51 -20.76
CA SER A 299 -16.89 10.28 -19.31
C SER A 299 -18.13 10.96 -18.71
N HIS A 300 -19.04 10.19 -18.12
CA HIS A 300 -19.98 10.73 -17.15
C HIS A 300 -19.18 10.97 -15.86
N ALA A 301 -18.95 12.22 -15.51
CA ALA A 301 -18.19 12.59 -14.33
C ALA A 301 -19.12 13.00 -13.20
N LYS A 302 -18.90 12.46 -12.00
CA LYS A 302 -19.52 13.00 -10.78
C LYS A 302 -18.79 14.26 -10.32
N GLU A 303 -17.46 14.21 -10.26
CA GLU A 303 -16.62 15.29 -9.68
C GLU A 303 -15.38 15.66 -10.52
N THR A 304 -14.82 14.71 -11.30
CA THR A 304 -13.62 14.94 -12.12
C THR A 304 -13.77 14.34 -13.52
N MET A 305 -13.19 14.99 -14.53
CA MET A 305 -13.29 14.59 -15.93
C MET A 305 -11.93 14.67 -16.64
N LEU A 306 -11.64 13.67 -17.49
CA LEU A 306 -10.49 13.71 -18.39
C LEU A 306 -10.70 14.81 -19.44
N LEU A 307 -9.78 15.76 -19.50
CA LEU A 307 -9.80 16.84 -20.50
C LEU A 307 -9.09 16.37 -21.77
N ALA A 308 -7.83 15.94 -21.60
CA ALA A 308 -6.95 15.55 -22.71
C ALA A 308 -5.90 14.55 -22.24
N GLU A 309 -5.60 13.54 -23.06
CA GLU A 309 -4.45 12.65 -22.91
C GLU A 309 -3.29 13.19 -23.75
N ILE A 310 -2.10 13.33 -23.17
CA ILE A 310 -0.90 13.76 -23.87
C ILE A 310 -0.36 12.57 -24.67
N THR A 311 -0.16 12.75 -25.98
CA THR A 311 0.18 11.64 -26.90
C THR A 311 1.64 11.60 -27.32
N ASN A 312 2.41 12.67 -27.13
CA ASN A 312 3.83 12.74 -27.48
C ASN A 312 4.75 12.53 -26.26
N VAL A 313 4.37 11.63 -25.36
CA VAL A 313 5.27 11.11 -24.31
C VAL A 313 6.10 9.99 -24.92
N ASP A 314 7.41 10.19 -25.02
CA ASP A 314 8.30 9.17 -25.54
C ASP A 314 8.46 8.05 -24.52
N GLY A 315 8.18 6.82 -24.96
CA GLY A 315 8.34 5.64 -24.11
C GLY A 315 9.80 5.32 -23.81
N ASP A 316 10.75 5.85 -24.59
CA ASP A 316 12.18 5.64 -24.41
C ASP A 316 12.82 6.56 -23.37
N PHE A 317 12.07 7.53 -22.82
CA PHE A 317 12.56 8.38 -21.74
C PHE A 317 12.97 7.57 -20.51
N ASN A 318 14.11 7.93 -19.92
CA ASN A 318 14.45 7.54 -18.55
C ASN A 318 13.67 8.40 -17.52
N TYR A 319 13.78 8.09 -16.23
CA TYR A 319 13.00 8.80 -15.21
C TYR A 319 13.31 10.31 -15.10
N ILE A 320 14.55 10.74 -15.38
CA ILE A 320 14.95 12.14 -15.32
C ILE A 320 14.29 12.90 -16.47
N GLU A 321 14.43 12.40 -17.70
CA GLU A 321 13.79 12.96 -18.89
C GLU A 321 12.26 12.99 -18.72
N PHE A 322 11.70 11.95 -18.11
CA PHE A 322 10.28 11.92 -17.80
C PHE A 322 9.88 13.04 -16.85
N VAL A 323 10.60 13.21 -15.73
CA VAL A 323 10.35 14.26 -14.73
C VAL A 323 10.43 15.64 -15.37
N GLU A 324 11.49 15.94 -16.12
CA GLU A 324 11.64 17.21 -16.84
C GLU A 324 10.47 17.46 -17.80
N LYS A 325 10.01 16.41 -18.49
CA LYS A 325 8.87 16.51 -19.40
C LYS A 325 7.56 16.76 -18.65
N ILE A 326 7.35 16.11 -17.51
CA ILE A 326 6.17 16.33 -16.67
C ILE A 326 6.16 17.75 -16.10
N GLU A 327 7.29 18.27 -15.62
CA GLU A 327 7.42 19.66 -15.16
C GLU A 327 7.11 20.65 -16.28
N PHE A 328 7.63 20.41 -17.48
CA PHE A 328 7.30 21.21 -18.66
C PHE A 328 5.79 21.24 -18.93
N TYR A 329 5.13 20.07 -18.93
CA TYR A 329 3.69 19.98 -19.13
C TYR A 329 2.88 20.70 -18.04
N GLN A 330 3.36 20.67 -16.80
CA GLN A 330 2.74 21.37 -15.67
C GLN A 330 2.92 22.89 -15.80
N ASN A 331 4.09 23.36 -16.23
CA ASN A 331 4.35 24.79 -16.46
C ASN A 331 3.46 25.36 -17.56
N VAL A 332 3.34 24.66 -18.70
CA VAL A 332 2.43 25.09 -19.78
C VAL A 332 0.97 25.11 -19.29
N LEU A 333 0.57 24.17 -18.43
CA LEU A 333 -0.74 24.21 -17.79
C LEU A 333 -0.94 25.45 -16.92
N ASN A 334 0.06 25.79 -16.11
CA ASN A 334 0.00 26.96 -15.24
C ASN A 334 -0.10 28.27 -16.04
N GLU A 335 0.66 28.38 -17.13
CA GLU A 335 0.63 29.53 -18.05
C GLU A 335 -0.71 29.64 -18.77
N TYR A 336 -1.29 28.52 -19.20
CA TYR A 336 -2.62 28.52 -19.82
C TYR A 336 -3.67 29.11 -18.86
N VAL A 337 -3.68 28.65 -17.62
CA VAL A 337 -4.64 29.10 -16.61
C VAL A 337 -4.44 30.59 -16.28
N ASP A 338 -3.19 31.05 -16.16
CA ASP A 338 -2.91 32.48 -15.93
C ASP A 338 -3.40 33.36 -17.08
N ASN A 339 -3.09 32.98 -18.31
CA ASN A 339 -3.51 33.73 -19.50
C ASN A 339 -5.05 33.77 -19.62
N ARG A 340 -5.74 32.67 -19.33
CA ARG A 340 -7.20 32.64 -19.33
C ARG A 340 -7.81 33.51 -18.24
N ASN A 341 -7.24 33.48 -17.03
CA ASN A 341 -7.71 34.32 -15.93
C ASN A 341 -7.48 35.81 -16.22
N ALA A 342 -6.34 36.17 -16.82
CA ALA A 342 -6.05 37.54 -17.21
C ALA A 342 -6.97 38.09 -18.32
N MET A 343 -7.55 37.23 -19.17
CA MET A 343 -8.54 37.63 -20.17
C MET A 343 -9.97 37.79 -19.60
N LEU A 344 -10.22 37.31 -18.37
CA LEU A 344 -11.52 37.32 -17.71
C LEU A 344 -11.63 38.38 -16.61
N LEU A 345 -10.51 39.05 -16.28
CA LEU A 345 -10.40 40.26 -15.46
C LEU A 345 -10.47 41.50 -16.37
#